data_AF-A0A2R6LPN3-F1
#
_entry.id   AF-A0A2R6LPN3-F1
#
_cell.length_a   1.000
_cell.length_b   1.000
_cell.length_c   1.000
_cell.angle_alpha   90.00
_cell.angle_beta   90.00
_cell.angle_gamma   90.00
#
_symmetry.space_group_name_H-M   'P 1'
#
loop_
_entity.id
_entity.type
_entity.pdbx_description
1 polymer ?
#
loop_
_entity_poly.entity_id
_entity_poly.type
_entity_poly.pdbx_seq_one_letter_code
_entity_poly.pdbx_strand_id
1 'polypeptide(L)' 'MSEQQPRDGDPETTGKPDDLRSSEVTEGTERAPHRAMFRAMGFDDEDLASPMVGVANPAADVT' A
#
# COMPACT_ATOMS: atom_id res chain seq x y z
N MET A 1 -31.28 -12.67 -1.55
CA MET A 1 -30.13 -13.19 -2.32
C MET A 1 -29.27 -11.98 -2.63
N SER A 2 -28.24 -11.73 -1.82
CA SER A 2 -27.35 -10.58 -2.06
C SER A 2 -26.41 -10.94 -3.20
N GLU A 3 -26.54 -10.23 -4.30
CA GLU A 3 -25.60 -10.26 -5.41
C GLU A 3 -24.22 -9.88 -4.87
N GLN A 4 -23.36 -10.88 -4.72
CA GLN A 4 -21.94 -10.66 -4.51
C GLN A 4 -21.42 -10.07 -5.82
N GLN A 5 -21.10 -8.77 -5.78
CA GLN A 5 -20.45 -8.06 -6.87
C GLN A 5 -19.17 -8.84 -7.28
N PRO A 6 -18.92 -9.02 -8.59
CA PRO A 6 -17.78 -9.79 -9.06
C PRO A 6 -16.50 -9.12 -8.56
N ARG A 7 -15.58 -9.95 -8.07
CA ARG A 7 -14.28 -9.50 -7.57
C ARG A 7 -13.42 -9.30 -8.81
N ASP A 8 -13.41 -8.08 -9.34
CA ASP A 8 -12.51 -7.67 -10.42
C ASP A 8 -11.08 -7.65 -9.87
N GLY A 9 -10.47 -8.83 -9.86
CA GLY A 9 -9.05 -9.00 -9.59
C GLY A 9 -8.51 -9.93 -10.65
N ASP A 10 -8.17 -9.38 -11.82
CA ASP A 10 -7.43 -10.11 -12.83
C ASP A 10 -6.13 -10.65 -12.19
N PRO A 11 -5.84 -11.96 -12.29
CA PRO A 11 -4.64 -12.56 -11.70
C PRO A 11 -3.32 -12.16 -12.42
N GLU A 12 -3.36 -11.21 -13.36
CA GLU A 12 -2.22 -10.78 -14.19
C GLU A 12 -1.55 -9.44 -13.76
N THR A 13 -1.98 -8.81 -12.65
CA THR A 13 -1.21 -7.67 -12.09
C THR A 13 -0.38 -8.12 -10.89
N THR A 14 0.92 -8.33 -11.11
CA THR A 14 1.89 -8.54 -10.03
C THR A 14 2.12 -7.27 -9.18
N GLY A 15 1.60 -6.11 -9.58
CA GLY A 15 1.71 -4.84 -8.84
C GLY A 15 0.37 -4.28 -8.34
N LYS A 16 0.46 -3.28 -7.46
CA LYS A 16 -0.71 -2.56 -6.92
C LYS A 16 -1.45 -1.72 -7.97
N PRO A 17 -2.78 -1.59 -7.89
CA PRO A 17 -3.54 -0.66 -8.71
C PRO A 17 -3.11 0.80 -8.50
N ASP A 18 -3.03 1.57 -9.59
CA ASP A 18 -2.59 2.97 -9.59
C ASP A 18 -3.52 3.90 -8.79
N ASP A 19 -4.80 3.56 -8.66
CA ASP A 19 -5.82 4.36 -7.96
C ASP A 19 -5.75 4.23 -6.42
N LEU A 20 -4.97 3.29 -5.90
CA LEU A 20 -4.79 3.14 -4.46
C LEU A 20 -4.04 4.31 -3.86
N ARG A 21 -4.46 4.77 -2.68
CA ARG A 21 -3.83 5.89 -1.95
C ARG A 21 -2.34 5.72 -1.68
N SER A 22 -1.86 4.48 -1.60
CA SER A 22 -0.44 4.20 -1.45
C SER A 22 0.41 4.66 -2.65
N SER A 23 -0.16 4.77 -3.85
CA SER A 23 0.57 5.27 -5.04
C SER A 23 0.93 6.75 -4.90
N GLU A 24 0.09 7.54 -4.20
CA GLU A 24 0.31 8.98 -3.99
C GLU A 24 1.63 9.29 -3.24
N VAL A 25 2.18 8.32 -2.51
CA VAL A 25 3.38 8.49 -1.67
C VAL A 25 4.58 7.65 -2.12
N THR A 26 4.40 6.68 -3.02
CA THR A 26 5.50 5.84 -3.54
C THR A 26 5.89 6.23 -4.97
N GLU A 27 4.92 6.63 -5.79
CA GLU A 27 5.13 6.86 -7.22
C GLU A 27 5.53 8.30 -7.52
N GLY A 28 6.29 8.48 -8.60
CA GLY A 28 6.71 9.81 -9.07
C GLY A 28 8.04 10.30 -8.49
N THR A 29 8.67 11.20 -9.24
CA THR A 29 10.01 11.73 -8.90
C THR A 29 9.95 12.62 -7.66
N GLU A 30 8.89 13.41 -7.50
CA GLU A 30 8.70 14.25 -6.31
C GLU A 30 8.56 13.45 -5.00
N ARG A 31 8.24 12.15 -5.07
CA ARG A 31 8.12 11.27 -3.89
C ARG A 31 9.42 10.57 -3.51
N ALA A 32 10.54 10.92 -4.13
CA ALA A 32 11.85 10.38 -3.78
C ALA A 32 12.19 10.47 -2.27
N PRO A 33 11.90 11.58 -1.54
CA PRO A 33 12.15 11.64 -0.10
C PRO A 33 11.29 10.66 0.71
N HIS A 34 10.04 10.42 0.28
CA HIS A 34 9.15 9.47 0.94
C HIS A 34 9.67 8.04 0.77
N ARG A 35 10.05 7.65 -0.47
CA ARG A 35 10.67 6.35 -0.72
C ARG A 35 11.97 6.16 0.07
N ALA A 36 12.79 7.20 0.22
CA ALA A 36 14.00 7.13 1.02
C ALA A 36 13.71 6.79 2.48
N MET A 37 12.64 7.37 3.05
CA MET A 37 12.19 7.03 4.41
C MET A 37 11.75 5.56 4.49
N PHE A 38 10.91 5.09 3.55
CA PHE A 38 10.49 3.68 3.54
C PHE A 38 11.67 2.72 3.40
N ARG A 39 12.64 3.04 2.55
CA ARG A 39 13.86 2.24 2.38
C ARG A 39 14.72 2.22 3.64
N ALA A 40 14.78 3.32 4.39
CA ALA A 40 15.43 3.37 5.70
C ALA A 40 14.71 2.51 6.76
N MET A 41 13.40 2.29 6.62
CA MET A 41 12.61 1.38 7.46
C MET A 41 12.69 -0.08 7.02
N GLY A 42 13.39 -0.38 5.91
CA GLY A 42 13.63 -1.73 5.42
C GLY A 42 12.76 -2.17 4.24
N PHE A 43 11.96 -1.29 3.66
CA PHE A 43 11.15 -1.59 2.47
C PHE A 43 12.03 -1.59 1.21
N ASP A 44 11.80 -2.54 0.32
CA ASP A 44 12.42 -2.56 -1.00
C ASP A 44 11.45 -2.14 -2.12
N ASP A 45 11.90 -2.24 -3.37
CA ASP A 45 11.11 -1.79 -4.51
C ASP A 45 9.91 -2.72 -4.79
N GLU A 46 9.97 -4.00 -4.38
CA GLU A 46 8.85 -4.96 -4.47
C GLU A 46 7.79 -4.64 -3.40
N ASP A 47 8.22 -4.31 -2.19
CA ASP A 47 7.32 -3.86 -1.12
C ASP A 47 6.59 -2.57 -1.50
N LEU A 48 7.29 -1.61 -2.12
CA LEU A 48 6.69 -0.34 -2.54
C LEU A 48 5.72 -0.50 -3.71
N ALA A 49 5.91 -1.51 -4.57
CA ALA A 49 5.00 -1.89 -5.63
C ALA A 49 3.74 -2.61 -5.11
N SER A 50 3.74 -3.03 -3.85
CA SER A 50 2.62 -3.69 -3.20
C SER A 50 1.64 -2.70 -2.55
N PRO A 51 0.34 -3.04 -2.39
CA PRO A 51 -0.60 -2.22 -1.64
C PRO A 51 -0.17 -2.04 -0.18
N MET A 52 -0.09 -0.79 0.30
CA MET A 52 0.23 -0.50 1.70
C MET A 52 -1.01 -0.59 2.60
N VAL A 53 -0.90 -1.33 3.70
CA VAL A 53 -2.00 -1.52 4.67
C VAL A 53 -1.58 -1.03 6.05
N GLY A 54 -2.25 0.01 6.56
CA GLY A 54 -2.05 0.49 7.92
C GLY A 54 -2.83 -0.37 8.92
N VAL A 55 -2.14 -0.90 9.93
CA VAL A 55 -2.77 -1.65 11.03
C VAL A 55 -2.93 -0.73 12.24
N ALA A 56 -4.15 -0.22 12.46
CA ALA A 56 -4.45 0.60 13.63
C ALA A 56 -4.59 -0.28 14.88
N ASN A 57 -3.65 -0.16 15.82
CA ASN A 57 -3.68 -0.88 17.09
C ASN A 57 -4.01 0.08 18.26
N PRO A 58 -5.16 -0.07 18.94
CA PRO A 58 -5.54 0.79 20.06
C PRO A 58 -4.92 0.38 21.41
N ALA A 59 -4.09 -0.66 21.46
CA ALA A 59 -3.45 -1.09 22.71
C ALA A 59 -2.56 0.01 23.30
N ALA A 60 -2.79 0.34 24.57
CA ALA A 60 -2.00 1.28 25.34
C ALA A 60 -2.10 0.95 26.84
N ASP A 61 -1.02 1.18 27.60
CA ASP A 61 -0.95 0.87 29.05
C ASP A 61 -1.65 1.90 29.96
N VAL A 62 -2.49 2.78 29.38
CA VAL A 62 -2.97 4.02 30.02
C VAL A 62 -4.49 4.12 30.17
N THR A 63 -5.22 2.99 30.08
CA THR A 63 -6.68 2.93 30.32
C THR A 63 -7.07 1.75 31.18
#